data_AF-A0A7W7RGU4-F1
#
_entry.id   AF-A0A7W7RGU4-F1
#
_cell.length_a   1.000
_cell.length_b   1.000
_cell.length_c   1.000
_cell.angle_alpha   90.00
_cell.angle_beta   90.00
_cell.angle_gamma   90.00
#
_symmetry.space_group_name_H-M   'P 1'
#
loop_
_entity.id
_entity.type
_entity.pdbx_description
1 polymer ?
#
loop_
_entity_poly.entity_id
_entity_poly.type
_entity_poly.pdbx_seq_one_letter_code
_entity_poly.pdbx_strand_id
1 'polypeptide(L)' 'MESQTVPTGEAARILGVDARTVYYYARDYADFPEPGRFGSALVWDVQQLKDWRAKHPIKPKRND' A
#
# COMPACT_ATOMS: atom_id res chain seq x y z
N MET A 1 -9.00 -18.02 2.95
CA MET A 1 -8.71 -16.89 2.06
C MET A 1 -7.21 -16.68 2.13
N GLU A 2 -6.51 -16.86 1.01
CA GLU A 2 -5.04 -16.80 0.99
C GLU A 2 -4.60 -15.33 1.06
N SER A 3 -4.01 -14.94 2.18
CA SER A 3 -3.36 -13.64 2.35
C SER A 3 -2.11 -13.60 1.46
N GLN A 4 -2.26 -13.09 0.24
CA GLN A 4 -1.15 -12.94 -0.68
C GLN A 4 -0.30 -11.74 -0.25
N THR A 5 0.94 -11.98 0.14
CA THR A 5 1.93 -10.92 0.40
C THR A 5 2.77 -10.67 -0.84
N VAL A 6 2.90 -9.42 -1.24
CA VAL A 6 3.63 -9.01 -2.45
C VAL A 6 4.75 -8.02 -2.13
N PRO A 7 5.86 -7.98 -2.89
CA PRO A 7 6.92 -7.01 -2.67
C PRO A 7 6.45 -5.57 -2.95
N THR A 8 7.18 -4.57 -2.42
CA THR A 8 6.83 -3.14 -2.53
C THR A 8 6.54 -2.68 -3.97
N GLY A 9 7.26 -3.22 -4.97
CA GLY A 9 7.03 -2.87 -6.36
C GLY A 9 5.65 -3.28 -6.88
N GLU A 10 5.18 -4.46 -6.48
CA GLU A 10 3.84 -4.94 -6.85
C GLU A 10 2.75 -4.27 -6.01
N ALA A 11 3.03 -4.02 -4.72
CA ALA A 11 2.16 -3.23 -3.86
C ALA A 11 1.87 -1.84 -4.46
N ALA A 12 2.90 -1.19 -4.98
CA ALA A 12 2.79 0.10 -5.66
C ALA A 12 1.88 0.03 -6.88
N ARG A 13 2.01 -1.03 -7.69
CA ARG A 13 1.14 -1.29 -8.85
C ARG A 13 -0.33 -1.48 -8.46
N ILE A 14 -0.59 -2.25 -7.40
CA ILE A 14 -1.95 -2.49 -6.90
C ILE A 14 -2.59 -1.19 -6.40
N LEU A 15 -1.83 -0.37 -5.68
CA LEU A 15 -2.28 0.94 -5.21
C LEU A 15 -2.37 1.99 -6.33
N GLY A 16 -1.74 1.73 -7.48
CA GLY A 16 -1.62 2.69 -8.58
C GLY A 16 -0.75 3.90 -8.22
N VAL A 17 0.29 3.68 -7.41
CA VAL A 17 1.24 4.71 -6.96
C VAL A 17 2.67 4.26 -7.23
N ASP A 18 3.63 5.15 -6.99
CA ASP A 18 5.05 4.84 -7.06
C ASP A 18 5.55 4.08 -5.83
N ALA A 19 6.59 3.26 -5.98
CA ALA A 19 7.16 2.50 -4.86
C ALA A 19 7.65 3.42 -3.73
N ARG A 20 8.16 4.61 -4.09
CA ARG A 20 8.55 5.64 -3.12
C ARG A 20 7.35 6.16 -2.32
N THR A 21 6.20 6.31 -2.98
CA THR A 21 4.94 6.72 -2.34
C THR A 21 4.45 5.68 -1.34
N VAL A 22 4.66 4.39 -1.60
CA VAL A 22 4.35 3.32 -0.63
C VAL A 22 5.14 3.51 0.67
N TYR A 23 6.43 3.83 0.59
CA TYR A 23 7.23 4.13 1.79
C TYR A 23 6.78 5.42 2.49
N TYR A 24 6.38 6.44 1.74
CA TYR A 24 5.80 7.65 2.33
C TYR A 24 4.50 7.35 3.06
N TYR A 25 3.61 6.53 2.47
CA TYR A 25 2.37 6.15 3.13
C TYR A 25 2.63 5.38 4.42
N ALA A 26 3.54 4.41 4.39
CA ALA A 26 3.96 3.67 5.58
C ALA A 26 4.54 4.56 6.70
N ARG A 27 5.16 5.67 6.33
CA ARG A 27 5.78 6.61 7.27
C ARG A 27 4.80 7.67 7.79
N ASP A 28 3.95 8.18 6.92
CA ASP A 28 3.10 9.36 7.17
C ASP A 28 1.70 8.97 7.65
N TYR A 29 1.20 7.80 7.23
CA TYR A 29 -0.11 7.29 7.58
C TYR A 29 0.03 6.15 8.56
N ALA A 30 -0.37 6.39 9.82
CA ALA A 30 -0.39 5.37 10.86
C ALA A 30 -1.40 4.22 10.59
N ASP A 31 -2.40 4.46 9.74
CA ASP A 31 -3.40 3.47 9.33
C ASP A 31 -2.97 2.68 8.08
N PHE A 32 -1.83 3.03 7.47
CA PHE A 32 -1.32 2.27 6.33
C PHE A 32 -0.85 0.88 6.80
N PRO A 33 -1.05 -0.19 6.01
CA PRO A 33 -0.58 -1.52 6.37
C PRO A 33 0.87 -1.51 6.82
N GLU A 34 1.21 -2.30 7.82
CA GLU A 34 2.62 -2.47 8.18
C GLU A 34 3.29 -3.43 7.19
N PRO A 35 4.52 -3.13 6.74
CA PRO A 35 5.24 -4.07 5.89
C PRO A 35 5.61 -5.31 6.68
N GLY A 36 5.16 -6.47 6.19
CA GLY A 36 5.69 -7.75 6.60
C GLY A 36 7.14 -7.92 6.17
N ARG A 37 7.85 -8.83 6.83
CA ARG A 37 9.23 -9.18 6.50
C ARG A 37 9.27 -10.60 5.97
N PHE A 38 9.69 -10.77 4.72
CA PHE A 38 9.93 -12.08 4.13
C PHE A 38 11.42 -12.20 3.81
N GLY A 39 12.15 -12.83 4.74
CA GLY A 39 13.61 -12.83 4.73
C GLY A 39 14.17 -11.41 4.85
N SER A 40 14.95 -10.98 3.85
CA SER A 40 15.52 -9.63 3.79
C SER A 40 14.62 -8.61 3.07
N ALA A 41 13.53 -9.05 2.45
CA ALA A 41 12.63 -8.18 1.69
C ALA A 41 11.43 -7.73 2.52
N LEU A 42 10.99 -6.49 2.29
CA LEU A 42 9.70 -5.99 2.79
C LEU A 42 8.58 -6.45 1.85
N VAL A 43 7.55 -7.03 2.43
CA VAL A 43 6.36 -7.53 1.73
C VAL A 43 5.11 -6.89 2.30
N TRP A 44 4.09 -6.79 1.49
CA TRP A 44 2.86 -6.07 1.79
C TRP A 44 1.68 -6.99 1.56
N ASP A 45 0.75 -7.03 2.50
CA ASP A 45 -0.47 -7.83 2.32
C ASP A 45 -1.40 -7.15 1.31
N VAL A 46 -1.75 -7.88 0.25
CA VAL A 46 -2.60 -7.37 -0.83
C VAL A 46 -3.99 -7.00 -0.33
N GLN A 47 -4.54 -7.75 0.63
CA GLN A 47 -5.87 -7.50 1.14
C GLN A 47 -5.91 -6.21 1.96
N GLN A 48 -4.91 -5.99 2.81
CA GLN A 48 -4.79 -4.74 3.57
C GLN A 48 -4.53 -3.53 2.67
N LEU A 49 -3.71 -3.67 1.62
CA LEU A 49 -3.50 -2.60 0.64
C LEU A 49 -4.80 -2.20 -0.06
N LYS A 50 -5.61 -3.19 -0.46
CA LYS A 50 -6.91 -2.96 -1.10
C LYS A 50 -7.91 -2.32 -0.13
N ASP A 51 -7.96 -2.78 1.11
CA ASP A 51 -8.84 -2.23 2.15
C ASP A 51 -8.48 -0.78 2.47
N TRP A 52 -7.19 -0.50 2.68
CA TRP A 52 -6.70 0.86 2.89
C TRP A 52 -7.02 1.76 1.70
N ARG A 53 -6.83 1.28 0.48
CA ARG A 53 -7.17 2.02 -0.75
C ARG A 53 -8.67 2.31 -0.87
N ALA A 54 -9.52 1.39 -0.42
CA ALA A 54 -10.97 1.60 -0.40
C ALA A 54 -11.37 2.70 0.59
N LYS A 55 -10.67 2.78 1.73
CA LYS A 55 -10.87 3.83 2.76
C LYS A 55 -10.26 5.17 2.37
N HIS A 56 -9.16 5.15 1.61
CA HIS A 56 -8.43 6.34 1.14
C HIS A 56 -8.49 6.45 -0.39
N PRO A 57 -9.67 6.77 -0.95
CA PRO A 57 -9.74 7.10 -2.37
C PRO A 57 -8.87 8.33 -2.63
N ILE A 58 -8.07 8.32 -3.72
CA ILE A 58 -7.40 9.53 -4.18
C ILE A 58 -8.52 10.51 -4.47
N LYS A 59 -8.70 11.50 -3.60
CA LYS A 59 -9.67 12.57 -3.83
C LYS A 59 -9.39 13.08 -5.24
N PRO A 60 -10.36 13.04 -6.17
CA PRO A 60 -10.19 13.77 -7.41
C PRO A 60 -9.93 15.21 -6.99
N LYS A 61 -8.85 15.79 -7.52
CA LYS A 61 -8.54 17.20 -7.33
C LYS A 61 -9.82 17.97 -7.64
N ARG A 62 -10.46 18.50 -6.60
CA ARG A 62 -11.67 19.30 -6.74
C ARG A 62 -11.22 20.55 -7.48
N ASN A 63 -11.48 20.56 -8.78
CA ASN A 63 -11.38 21.76 -9.59
C ASN A 63 -12.66 22.53 -9.27
N ASP A 64 -12.60 23.33 -8.20
CA ASP A 64 -13.59 24.36 -7.88
C ASP A 64 -13.08 25.67 -8.49
#